data_AF-A0A962VUX0-F1
#
_entry.id   AF-A0A962VUX0-F1
#
_cell.length_a   1.000
_cell.length_b   1.000
_cell.length_c   1.000
_cell.angle_alpha   90.00
_cell.angle_beta   90.00
_cell.angle_gamma   90.00
#
_symmetry.space_group_name_H-M   'P 1'
#
loop_
_entity.id
_entity.type
_entity.pdbx_description
1 polymer ?
#
loop_
_entity_poly.entity_id
_entity_poly.type
_entity_poly.pdbx_seq_one_letter_code
_entity_poly.pdbx_strand_id
1 'polypeptide(L)'
;MPFQPVILWTDALIYLLLGLAMAMVWYTRRYEHLLQPWRRVAGSRTGQATMVVLAFYLLIGLLDTLHFNPKTSDDANGKPVYSTEVLSLFDVIAGPLRTQREKTYSSPFSSHLFSKENVEQADGSLVRDYPRLLYGGAHLDADGSGRAADIAWRSLSGAFNGALAWAALLILLCRFDRRRLHRLLMGRMDNPWHIGAWSALGLIMM
;
A
#
# COMPACT_ATOMS: atom_id res chain seq x y z
N MET A 1 24.89 -12.04 -3.63
CA MET A 1 23.87 -11.22 -2.93
C MET A 1 22.52 -11.92 -3.05
N PRO A 2 21.64 -11.87 -2.03
CA PRO A 2 20.40 -12.66 -2.01
C PRO A 2 19.33 -12.19 -3.02
N PHE A 3 19.58 -11.09 -3.72
CA PHE A 3 18.71 -10.51 -4.75
C PHE A 3 19.56 -9.92 -5.88
N GLN A 4 19.03 -9.96 -7.11
CA GLN A 4 19.59 -9.26 -8.26
C GLN A 4 18.59 -8.16 -8.70
N PRO A 5 18.95 -6.87 -8.59
CA PRO A 5 18.07 -5.81 -9.06
C PRO A 5 17.97 -5.86 -10.59
N VAL A 6 16.76 -5.74 -11.11
CA VAL A 6 16.49 -5.67 -12.55
C VAL A 6 15.89 -4.30 -12.81
N ILE A 7 16.54 -3.50 -13.66
CA ILE A 7 16.00 -2.20 -14.06
C ILE A 7 15.28 -2.42 -15.38
N LEU A 8 13.95 -2.36 -15.38
CA LEU A 8 13.18 -2.36 -16.61
C LEU A 8 13.30 -0.98 -17.28
N TRP A 9 13.14 -0.94 -18.60
CA TRP A 9 13.16 0.33 -19.34
C TRP A 9 12.06 1.30 -18.86
N THR A 10 10.90 0.76 -18.46
CA THR A 10 9.82 1.53 -17.85
C THR A 10 10.27 2.23 -16.57
N ASP A 11 11.02 1.52 -15.73
CA ASP A 11 11.53 2.05 -14.46
C ASP A 11 12.53 3.18 -14.73
N ALA A 12 13.44 2.98 -15.70
CA ALA A 12 14.41 3.99 -16.10
C ALA A 12 13.74 5.29 -16.59
N LEU A 13 12.65 5.19 -17.37
CA LEU A 13 11.88 6.36 -17.82
C LEU A 13 11.19 7.08 -16.65
N ILE A 14 10.66 6.34 -15.67
CA ILE A 14 10.06 6.92 -14.46
C ILE A 14 11.11 7.66 -13.63
N TYR A 15 12.28 7.06 -13.42
CA TYR A 15 13.37 7.73 -12.71
C TYR A 15 13.92 8.94 -13.46
N LEU A 16 13.98 8.89 -14.79
CA LEU A 16 14.34 10.05 -15.61
C LEU A 16 13.34 11.19 -15.44
N LEU A 17 12.04 10.89 -15.50
CA LEU A 17 10.96 11.87 -15.27
C LEU A 17 11.07 12.48 -13.86
N LEU A 18 11.29 11.65 -12.84
CA LEU A 18 11.48 12.11 -11.46
C LEU A 18 12.72 13.01 -11.33
N GLY A 19 13.83 12.63 -11.98
CA GLY A 19 15.05 13.41 -12.03
C GLY A 19 14.85 14.77 -12.69
N LEU A 20 14.12 14.82 -13.81
CA LEU A 20 13.77 16.06 -14.50
C LEU A 20 12.85 16.94 -13.64
N ALA A 21 11.85 16.35 -12.98
CA ALA A 21 10.97 17.07 -12.07
C ALA A 21 11.76 17.65 -10.88
N MET A 22 12.68 16.88 -10.29
CA MET A 22 13.57 17.36 -9.22
C MET A 22 14.49 18.49 -9.70
N ALA A 23 15.05 18.38 -10.90
CA ALA A 23 15.87 19.43 -11.51
C ALA A 23 15.06 20.72 -11.70
N MET A 24 13.82 20.60 -12.17
CA MET A 24 12.89 21.73 -12.32
C MET A 24 12.55 22.38 -10.98
N VAL A 25 12.30 21.58 -9.93
CA VAL A 25 12.07 22.07 -8.57
C VAL A 25 13.29 22.80 -8.05
N TRP A 26 14.50 22.26 -8.22
CA TRP A 26 15.74 22.93 -7.81
C TRP A 26 15.90 24.26 -8.56
N TYR A 27 15.76 24.25 -9.89
CA TYR A 27 15.87 25.45 -10.71
C TYR A 27 14.89 26.54 -10.25
N THR A 28 13.61 26.19 -10.08
CA THR A 28 12.54 27.09 -9.61
C THR A 28 12.86 27.67 -8.24
N ARG A 29 13.42 26.86 -7.32
CA ARG A 29 13.79 27.31 -5.96
C ARG A 29 14.87 28.38 -5.91
N ARG A 30 15.65 28.57 -6.99
CA ARG A 30 16.66 29.62 -7.08
C ARG A 30 16.08 30.99 -7.46
N TYR A 31 14.85 31.04 -7.99
CA TYR A 31 14.23 32.27 -8.48
C TYR A 31 12.93 32.60 -7.73
N GLU A 32 12.94 33.72 -6.99
CA GLU A 32 11.82 34.13 -6.14
C GLU A 32 10.51 34.35 -6.93
N HIS A 33 10.59 34.88 -8.16
CA HIS A 33 9.42 35.10 -9.01
C HIS A 33 8.75 33.79 -9.47
N LEU A 34 9.54 32.73 -9.66
CA LEU A 34 9.00 31.41 -10.03
C LEU A 34 8.38 30.69 -8.82
N LEU A 35 8.80 31.02 -7.60
CA LEU A 35 8.29 30.41 -6.36
C LEU A 35 6.92 30.92 -5.93
N GLN A 36 6.53 32.14 -6.32
CA GLN A 36 5.29 32.76 -5.84
C GLN A 36 4.02 31.93 -6.15
N PRO A 37 3.82 31.38 -7.37
CA PRO A 37 2.69 30.49 -7.65
C PRO A 37 2.70 29.23 -6.79
N TRP A 38 3.86 28.59 -6.62
CA TRP A 38 4.01 27.38 -5.81
C TRP A 38 3.72 27.61 -4.33
N ARG A 39 4.10 28.77 -3.79
CA ARG A 39 3.73 29.15 -2.42
C ARG A 39 2.22 29.29 -2.23
N ARG A 40 1.50 29.81 -3.23
CA ARG A 40 0.02 29.88 -3.17
C ARG A 40 -0.60 28.49 -3.17
N VAL A 41 -0.11 27.58 -4.02
CA VAL A 41 -0.58 26.18 -4.04
C VAL A 41 -0.32 25.51 -2.69
N ALA A 42 0.91 25.63 -2.15
CA ALA A 42 1.27 25.09 -0.85
C ALA A 42 0.57 25.78 0.34
N GLY A 43 0.13 27.03 0.18
CA GLY A 43 -0.67 27.74 1.18
C GLY A 43 -2.16 27.37 1.14
N SER A 44 -2.63 26.72 0.08
CA SER A 44 -4.04 26.38 -0.09
C SER A 44 -4.43 25.07 0.60
N ARG A 45 -5.66 25.00 1.11
CA ARG A 45 -6.21 23.80 1.77
C ARG A 45 -6.27 22.60 0.81
N THR A 46 -6.76 22.84 -0.40
CA THR A 46 -6.87 21.84 -1.46
C THR A 46 -5.50 21.38 -1.95
N GLY A 47 -4.57 22.30 -2.16
CA GLY A 47 -3.20 21.97 -2.58
C GLY A 47 -2.47 21.07 -1.58
N GLN A 48 -2.66 21.30 -0.27
CA GLN A 48 -2.10 20.43 0.77
C GLN A 48 -2.67 19.00 0.72
N ALA A 49 -3.99 18.85 0.59
CA ALA A 49 -4.62 17.55 0.46
C ALA A 49 -4.15 16.81 -0.81
N THR A 50 -4.15 17.49 -1.96
CA THR A 50 -3.70 16.92 -3.24
C THR A 50 -2.24 16.51 -3.18
N MET A 51 -1.37 17.30 -2.57
CA MET A 51 0.05 16.97 -2.42
C MET A 51 0.26 15.70 -1.60
N VAL A 52 -0.51 15.48 -0.53
CA VAL A 52 -0.46 14.24 0.25
C VAL A 52 -0.92 13.05 -0.60
N VAL A 53 -2.05 13.16 -1.30
CA VAL A 53 -2.54 12.10 -2.20
C VAL A 53 -1.49 11.75 -3.25
N LEU A 54 -0.93 12.76 -3.94
CA LEU A 54 0.12 12.55 -4.94
C LEU A 54 1.38 11.93 -4.34
N ALA A 55 1.76 12.30 -3.12
CA ALA A 55 2.90 11.70 -2.44
C ALA A 55 2.68 10.20 -2.15
N PHE A 56 1.46 9.79 -1.79
CA PHE A 56 1.11 8.37 -1.65
C PHE A 56 1.20 7.63 -2.98
N TYR A 57 0.63 8.17 -4.06
CA TYR A 57 0.74 7.56 -5.39
C TYR A 57 2.19 7.43 -5.86
N LEU A 58 2.99 8.48 -5.66
CA LEU A 58 4.41 8.48 -6.01
C LEU A 58 5.19 7.47 -5.17
N LEU A 59 4.89 7.34 -3.87
CA LEU A 59 5.50 6.33 -3.02
C LEU A 59 5.17 4.92 -3.49
N ILE A 60 3.89 4.62 -3.74
CA ILE A 60 3.45 3.29 -4.20
C ILE A 60 4.08 2.98 -5.56
N GLY A 61 4.07 3.93 -6.50
CA GLY A 61 4.71 3.75 -7.81
C GLY A 61 6.22 3.55 -7.71
N LEU A 62 6.90 4.23 -6.78
CA LEU A 62 8.32 4.00 -6.53
C LEU A 62 8.59 2.62 -5.92
N LEU A 63 7.71 2.11 -5.05
CA LEU A 63 7.82 0.74 -4.53
C LEU A 63 7.56 -0.30 -5.62
N ASP A 64 6.67 -0.02 -6.55
CA ASP A 64 6.31 -0.91 -7.66
C ASP A 64 7.40 -0.97 -8.74
N THR A 65 8.12 0.14 -8.99
CA THR A 65 9.25 0.18 -9.94
C THR A 65 10.52 -0.52 -9.44
N LEU A 66 10.60 -0.87 -8.15
CA LEU A 66 11.77 -1.55 -7.58
C LEU A 66 11.67 -3.05 -7.80
N HIS A 67 12.15 -3.51 -8.94
CA HIS A 67 12.14 -4.91 -9.36
C HIS A 67 13.41 -5.68 -8.96
N PHE A 68 13.23 -6.91 -8.47
CA PHE A 68 14.34 -7.82 -8.17
C PHE A 68 13.98 -9.29 -8.40
N ASN A 69 15.00 -10.09 -8.70
CA ASN A 69 14.88 -11.54 -8.81
C ASN A 69 15.25 -12.18 -7.46
N PRO A 70 14.33 -12.90 -6.79
CA PRO A 70 14.68 -13.67 -5.60
C PRO A 70 15.58 -14.87 -5.98
N LYS A 71 16.48 -15.23 -5.08
CA LYS A 71 17.29 -16.45 -5.20
C LYS A 71 16.44 -17.68 -4.85
N THR A 72 16.35 -18.65 -5.75
CA THR A 72 15.52 -19.86 -5.57
C THR A 72 16.32 -21.04 -5.02
N SER A 73 17.58 -21.21 -5.44
CA SER A 73 18.45 -22.29 -4.97
C SER A 73 19.93 -21.98 -5.29
N ASP A 74 20.86 -22.72 -4.67
CA ASP A 74 22.25 -22.76 -5.12
C ASP A 74 22.43 -23.92 -6.10
N ASP A 75 23.09 -23.65 -7.22
CA ASP A 75 23.49 -24.67 -8.19
C ASP A 75 24.53 -25.64 -7.57
N ALA A 76 24.74 -26.80 -8.19
CA ALA A 76 25.70 -27.82 -7.72
C ALA A 76 27.14 -27.30 -7.57
N ASN A 77 27.48 -26.18 -8.22
CA ASN A 77 28.76 -25.49 -8.14
C ASN A 77 28.76 -24.25 -7.21
N GLY A 78 27.76 -24.09 -6.34
CA GLY A 78 27.67 -22.99 -5.37
C GLY A 78 27.38 -21.62 -5.99
N LYS A 79 26.87 -21.58 -7.24
CA LYS A 79 26.43 -20.34 -7.90
C LYS A 79 24.94 -20.10 -7.62
N PRO A 80 24.53 -18.87 -7.28
CA PRO A 80 23.12 -18.58 -7.00
C PRO A 80 22.28 -18.70 -8.28
N VAL A 81 21.24 -19.55 -8.24
CA VAL A 81 20.21 -19.65 -9.28
C VAL A 81 19.08 -18.69 -8.92
N TYR A 82 18.85 -17.72 -9.80
CA TYR A 82 17.79 -16.72 -9.65
C TYR A 82 16.50 -17.21 -10.30
N SER A 83 15.36 -16.93 -9.66
CA SER A 83 14.03 -17.19 -10.24
C SER A 83 13.83 -16.39 -11.53
N THR A 84 13.05 -16.94 -12.47
CA THR A 84 12.61 -16.23 -13.68
C THR A 84 11.51 -15.20 -13.39
N GLU A 85 10.89 -15.27 -12.21
CA GLU A 85 9.89 -14.28 -11.78
C GLU A 85 10.59 -13.04 -11.22
N VAL A 86 10.36 -11.91 -11.88
CA VAL A 86 10.71 -10.58 -11.38
C VAL A 86 9.61 -10.15 -10.40
N LEU A 87 9.97 -9.83 -9.16
CA LEU A 87 9.04 -9.29 -8.17
C LEU A 87 9.34 -7.82 -7.91
N SER A 88 8.29 -7.00 -7.73
CA SER A 88 8.47 -5.66 -7.20
C SER A 88 8.60 -5.67 -5.67
N LEU A 89 9.15 -4.61 -5.09
CA LEU A 89 9.16 -4.43 -3.64
C LEU A 89 7.74 -4.32 -3.08
N PHE A 90 6.84 -3.71 -3.85
CA PHE A 90 5.43 -3.67 -3.51
C PHE A 90 4.81 -5.07 -3.46
N ASP A 91 5.13 -5.96 -4.41
CA ASP A 91 4.66 -7.35 -4.41
C ASP A 91 5.09 -8.12 -3.16
N VAL A 92 6.28 -7.86 -2.64
CA VAL A 92 6.76 -8.51 -1.42
C VAL A 92 6.04 -8.00 -0.19
N ILE A 93 5.79 -6.68 -0.10
CA ILE A 93 5.00 -6.10 0.99
C ILE A 93 3.54 -6.59 0.93
N ALA A 94 2.99 -6.68 -0.28
CA ALA A 94 1.63 -7.16 -0.55
C ALA A 94 1.56 -8.68 -0.78
N GLY A 95 2.57 -9.44 -0.33
CA GLY A 95 2.76 -10.86 -0.64
C GLY A 95 1.50 -11.73 -0.56
N PRO A 96 0.70 -11.67 0.54
CA PRO A 96 -0.53 -12.43 0.65
C PRO A 96 -1.52 -12.17 -0.50
N LEU A 97 -1.65 -10.93 -1.00
CA LEU A 97 -2.56 -10.61 -2.11
C LEU A 97 -2.14 -11.31 -3.41
N ARG A 98 -0.83 -11.51 -3.62
CA ARG A 98 -0.29 -12.20 -4.81
C ARG A 98 -0.45 -13.71 -4.70
N THR A 99 -0.18 -14.27 -3.52
CA THR A 99 -0.11 -15.73 -3.33
C THR A 99 -1.46 -16.36 -3.03
N GLN A 100 -2.38 -15.65 -2.38
CA GLN A 100 -3.67 -16.16 -1.94
C GLN A 100 -4.75 -15.97 -3.03
N ARG A 101 -4.51 -16.54 -4.22
CA ARG A 101 -5.47 -16.45 -5.34
C ARG A 101 -6.55 -17.52 -5.20
N GLU A 102 -7.79 -17.08 -5.24
CA GLU A 102 -8.97 -17.94 -5.29
C GLU A 102 -9.28 -18.33 -6.74
N LYS A 103 -9.97 -19.46 -6.93
CA LYS A 103 -10.30 -20.00 -8.26
C LYS A 103 -11.23 -19.08 -9.05
N THR A 104 -12.21 -18.48 -8.37
CA THR A 104 -13.23 -17.58 -8.96
C THR A 104 -13.56 -16.44 -7.97
N TYR A 105 -14.28 -15.43 -8.45
CA TYR A 105 -14.74 -14.29 -7.65
C TYR A 105 -15.71 -14.70 -6.52
N SER A 106 -15.78 -13.85 -5.50
CA SER A 106 -16.72 -13.92 -4.38
C SER A 106 -17.36 -12.55 -4.14
N SER A 107 -18.47 -12.51 -3.39
CA SER A 107 -18.99 -11.24 -2.88
C SER A 107 -18.08 -10.68 -1.77
N PRO A 108 -18.13 -9.36 -1.49
CA PRO A 108 -17.32 -8.75 -0.43
C PRO A 108 -17.51 -9.45 0.92
N PHE A 109 -16.39 -9.75 1.57
CA PHE A 109 -16.31 -10.47 2.85
C PHE A 109 -16.91 -11.87 2.87
N SER A 110 -17.24 -12.49 1.72
CA SER A 110 -17.77 -13.86 1.67
C SER A 110 -16.74 -14.89 2.11
N SER A 111 -17.21 -16.03 2.62
CA SER A 111 -16.41 -17.25 2.86
C SER A 111 -16.60 -18.30 1.77
N HIS A 112 -17.45 -18.03 0.77
CA HIS A 112 -17.81 -18.95 -0.31
C HIS A 112 -17.65 -18.29 -1.68
N LEU A 113 -17.38 -19.11 -2.70
CA LEU A 113 -17.31 -18.70 -4.09
C LEU A 113 -18.68 -18.21 -4.58
N PHE A 114 -18.69 -17.28 -5.52
CA PHE A 114 -19.93 -16.77 -6.12
C PHE A 114 -20.55 -17.74 -7.13
N SER A 115 -19.80 -18.70 -7.64
CA SER A 115 -20.27 -19.68 -8.63
C SER A 115 -20.48 -21.05 -7.99
N LYS A 116 -21.60 -21.69 -8.30
CA LYS A 116 -21.86 -23.07 -7.85
C LYS A 116 -21.00 -24.06 -8.61
N GLU A 117 -20.43 -25.01 -7.88
CA GLU A 117 -19.67 -26.14 -8.42
C GLU A 117 -20.27 -27.45 -7.90
N ASN A 118 -19.97 -28.56 -8.57
CA ASN A 118 -20.35 -29.87 -8.06
C ASN A 118 -19.31 -30.28 -7.01
N VAL A 119 -19.72 -30.30 -5.75
CA VAL A 119 -18.90 -30.69 -4.60
C VAL A 119 -19.23 -32.13 -4.27
N GLU A 120 -18.20 -32.97 -4.19
CA GLU A 120 -18.34 -34.36 -3.76
C GLU A 120 -18.41 -34.39 -2.23
N GLN A 121 -19.52 -34.92 -1.72
CA GLN A 121 -19.78 -35.08 -0.31
C GLN A 121 -19.08 -36.36 0.20
N ALA A 122 -18.86 -36.47 1.51
CA ALA A 122 -18.19 -37.64 2.11
C ALA A 122 -18.91 -38.98 1.87
N ASP A 123 -20.18 -38.95 1.45
CA ASP A 123 -20.97 -40.12 1.06
C ASP A 123 -20.87 -40.48 -0.45
N GLY A 124 -20.04 -39.75 -1.21
CA GLY A 124 -19.87 -39.91 -2.66
C GLY A 124 -20.98 -39.26 -3.50
N SER A 125 -21.95 -38.57 -2.88
CA SER A 125 -22.96 -37.81 -3.61
C SER A 125 -22.38 -36.50 -4.14
N LEU A 126 -22.83 -36.09 -5.33
CA LEU A 126 -22.44 -34.80 -5.92
C LEU A 126 -23.54 -33.77 -5.65
N VAL A 127 -23.23 -32.78 -4.84
CA VAL A 127 -24.14 -31.66 -4.55
C VAL A 127 -23.63 -30.41 -5.28
N ARG A 128 -24.53 -29.73 -6.00
CA ARG A 128 -24.20 -28.49 -6.69
C ARG A 128 -24.41 -27.29 -5.75
N ASP A 129 -23.33 -26.87 -5.10
CA ASP A 129 -23.35 -25.78 -4.11
C ASP A 129 -22.21 -24.78 -4.31
N TYR A 130 -22.19 -23.69 -3.53
CA TYR A 130 -21.11 -22.71 -3.51
C TYR A 130 -19.96 -23.26 -2.66
N PRO A 131 -18.83 -23.66 -3.26
CA PRO A 131 -17.70 -24.16 -2.48
C PRO A 131 -17.08 -23.05 -1.62
N ARG A 132 -16.50 -23.46 -0.49
CA ARG A 132 -15.80 -22.57 0.43
C ARG A 132 -14.52 -22.02 -0.21
N LEU A 133 -14.20 -20.77 0.10
CA LEU A 133 -12.93 -20.14 -0.28
C LEU A 133 -11.75 -20.79 0.46
N LEU A 134 -10.60 -20.86 -0.20
CA LEU A 134 -9.39 -21.46 0.36
C LEU A 134 -8.73 -20.56 1.40
N TYR A 135 -8.78 -19.24 1.20
CA TYR A 135 -8.14 -18.23 2.04
C TYR A 135 -9.17 -17.31 2.69
N GLY A 136 -10.22 -16.93 1.96
CA GLY A 136 -11.28 -16.04 2.45
C GLY A 136 -12.10 -16.66 3.58
N GLY A 137 -11.91 -16.20 4.83
CA GLY A 137 -12.64 -16.71 5.99
C GLY A 137 -12.33 -18.19 6.31
N ALA A 138 -11.16 -18.68 5.91
CA ALA A 138 -10.72 -20.07 6.14
C ALA A 138 -10.62 -20.44 7.63
N HIS A 139 -10.44 -19.45 8.51
CA HIS A 139 -10.36 -19.61 9.96
C HIS A 139 -11.72 -19.60 10.66
N LEU A 140 -12.82 -19.31 9.95
CA LEU A 140 -14.18 -19.31 10.51
C LEU A 140 -14.76 -20.73 10.48
N ASP A 141 -15.81 -20.98 11.27
CA ASP A 141 -16.54 -22.24 11.19
C ASP A 141 -17.27 -22.38 9.85
N ALA A 142 -17.58 -23.62 9.46
CA ALA A 142 -18.27 -23.93 8.21
C ALA A 142 -19.63 -23.21 8.07
N ASP A 143 -20.31 -22.99 9.19
CA ASP A 143 -21.63 -22.33 9.24
C ASP A 143 -21.53 -20.81 9.08
N GLY A 144 -20.31 -20.24 8.98
CA GLY A 144 -20.09 -18.80 8.88
C GLY A 144 -20.33 -18.04 10.18
N SER A 145 -20.44 -18.75 11.31
CA SER A 145 -20.50 -18.17 12.65
C SER A 145 -19.30 -17.24 12.89
N GLY A 146 -19.51 -16.13 13.59
CA GLY A 146 -18.42 -15.20 13.93
C GLY A 146 -17.92 -14.29 12.79
N ARG A 147 -18.43 -14.40 11.55
CA ARG A 147 -18.02 -13.53 10.42
C ARG A 147 -18.11 -12.04 10.74
N ALA A 148 -19.22 -11.57 11.31
CA ALA A 148 -19.40 -10.15 11.64
C ALA A 148 -18.40 -9.68 12.71
N ALA A 149 -18.14 -10.53 13.71
CA ALA A 149 -17.17 -10.23 14.76
C ALA A 149 -15.74 -10.21 14.21
N ASP A 150 -15.39 -11.12 13.30
CA ASP A 150 -14.09 -11.14 12.62
C ASP A 150 -13.89 -9.89 11.77
N ILE A 151 -14.89 -9.49 10.98
CA ILE A 151 -14.86 -8.24 10.20
C ILE A 151 -14.65 -7.05 11.13
N ALA A 152 -15.41 -6.97 12.23
CA ALA A 152 -15.30 -5.88 13.19
C ALA A 152 -13.91 -5.83 13.84
N TRP A 153 -13.37 -6.98 14.25
CA TRP A 153 -12.05 -7.07 14.86
C TRP A 153 -10.92 -6.72 13.88
N ARG A 154 -10.99 -7.21 12.64
CA ARG A 154 -10.03 -6.86 11.57
C ARG A 154 -10.10 -5.39 11.21
N SER A 155 -11.30 -4.82 11.14
CA SER A 155 -11.50 -3.38 10.89
C SER A 155 -10.92 -2.55 12.03
N LEU A 156 -11.17 -2.93 13.29
CA LEU A 156 -10.68 -2.20 14.46
C LEU A 156 -9.16 -2.30 14.60
N SER A 157 -8.60 -3.49 14.43
CA SER A 157 -7.14 -3.69 14.48
C SER A 157 -6.44 -2.97 13.33
N GLY A 158 -7.00 -3.00 12.12
CA GLY A 158 -6.52 -2.20 10.99
C GLY A 158 -6.54 -0.70 11.30
N ALA A 159 -7.68 -0.18 11.77
CA ALA A 159 -7.83 1.22 12.17
C ALA A 159 -6.84 1.63 13.28
N PHE A 160 -6.62 0.75 14.27
CA PHE A 160 -5.67 0.99 15.35
C PHE A 160 -4.22 1.03 14.84
N ASN A 161 -3.81 0.06 14.03
CA ASN A 161 -2.49 0.02 13.42
C ASN A 161 -2.27 1.23 12.50
N GLY A 162 -3.27 1.62 11.72
CA GLY A 162 -3.23 2.80 10.87
C GLY A 162 -3.08 4.10 11.67
N ALA A 163 -3.84 4.25 12.76
CA ALA A 163 -3.71 5.39 13.66
C ALA A 163 -2.31 5.46 14.32
N LEU A 164 -1.74 4.31 14.69
CA LEU A 164 -0.38 4.23 15.24
C LEU A 164 0.67 4.64 14.20
N ALA A 165 0.58 4.13 12.97
CA ALA A 165 1.46 4.49 11.87
C ALA A 165 1.37 6.00 11.55
N TRP A 166 0.16 6.54 11.50
CA TRP A 166 -0.08 7.97 11.32
C TRP A 166 0.53 8.81 12.45
N ALA A 167 0.32 8.43 13.70
CA ALA A 167 0.92 9.13 14.85
C ALA A 167 2.45 9.10 14.79
N ALA A 168 3.04 7.96 14.46
CA ALA A 168 4.48 7.82 14.28
C ALA A 168 5.00 8.73 13.15
N LEU A 169 4.30 8.79 12.01
CA LEU A 169 4.62 9.69 10.90
C LEU A 169 4.59 11.16 11.34
N LEU A 170 3.56 11.59 12.06
CA LEU A 170 3.47 12.96 12.56
C LEU A 170 4.58 13.30 13.56
N ILE A 171 4.90 12.38 14.47
CA ILE A 171 6.00 12.53 15.42
C ILE A 171 7.33 12.70 14.68
N LEU A 172 7.58 11.88 13.66
CA LEU A 172 8.79 11.95 12.84
C LEU A 172 8.86 13.28 12.07
N LEU A 173 7.79 13.69 11.40
CA LEU A 173 7.71 14.95 10.65
C LEU A 173 7.87 16.18 11.57
N CYS A 174 7.33 16.09 12.78
CA CYS A 174 7.50 17.12 13.82
C CYS A 174 8.84 17.01 14.56
N ARG A 175 9.70 16.03 14.22
CA ARG A 175 11.00 15.76 14.86
C ARG A 175 10.89 15.61 16.39
N PHE A 176 9.84 14.93 16.86
CA PHE A 176 9.55 14.72 18.28
C PHE A 176 9.28 16.01 19.09
N ASP A 177 9.12 17.17 18.44
CA ASP A 177 8.75 18.42 19.12
C ASP A 177 7.23 18.47 19.40
N ARG A 178 6.88 18.35 20.68
CA ARG A 178 5.48 18.42 21.17
C ARG A 178 4.80 19.74 20.82
N ARG A 179 5.51 20.87 20.84
CA ARG A 179 4.93 22.20 20.52
C ARG A 179 4.58 22.28 19.04
N ARG A 180 5.43 21.73 18.17
CA ARG A 180 5.17 21.68 16.74
C ARG A 180 4.01 20.76 16.40
N LEU A 181 3.95 19.58 17.00
CA LEU A 181 2.83 18.64 16.84
C LEU A 181 1.51 19.27 17.26
N HIS A 182 1.48 19.90 18.43
CA HIS A 182 0.29 20.59 18.94
C HIS A 182 -0.16 21.74 18.02
N ARG A 183 0.78 22.56 17.53
CA ARG A 183 0.45 23.63 16.55
C ARG A 183 -0.10 23.07 15.24
N LEU A 184 0.46 21.95 14.76
CA LEU A 184 -0.02 21.27 13.57
C LEU A 184 -1.45 20.76 13.77
N LEU A 185 -1.73 20.03 14.86
CA LEU A 185 -3.07 19.48 15.12
C LEU A 185 -4.13 20.57 15.33
N MET A 186 -3.77 21.68 15.98
CA MET A 186 -4.66 22.83 16.16
C MET A 186 -4.79 23.74 14.93
N GLY A 187 -4.12 23.42 13.82
CA GLY A 187 -4.15 24.24 12.61
C GLY A 187 -3.53 25.64 12.77
N ARG A 188 -2.63 25.82 13.74
CA ARG A 188 -1.93 27.10 14.03
C ARG A 188 -0.61 27.26 13.28
N MET A 189 -0.39 26.47 12.23
CA MET A 189 0.76 26.59 11.35
C MET A 189 0.47 27.62 10.27
N ASP A 190 1.50 28.32 9.77
CA ASP A 190 1.34 29.35 8.72
C ASP A 190 0.69 28.79 7.44
N ASN A 191 0.98 27.52 7.13
CA ASN A 191 0.33 26.75 6.07
C ASN A 191 -0.66 25.72 6.66
N PRO A 192 -1.72 25.34 5.93
CA PRO A 192 -2.77 24.45 6.42
C PRO A 192 -2.36 22.96 6.44
N TRP A 193 -1.18 22.65 6.99
CA TRP A 193 -0.64 21.29 7.14
C TRP A 193 -1.51 20.34 7.98
N HIS A 194 -2.39 20.90 8.83
CA HIS A 194 -3.40 20.12 9.54
C HIS A 194 -4.30 19.34 8.57
N ILE A 195 -4.62 19.92 7.40
CA ILE A 195 -5.44 19.28 6.38
C ILE A 195 -4.67 18.13 5.75
N GLY A 196 -3.41 18.35 5.38
CA GLY A 196 -2.55 17.28 4.88
C GLY A 196 -2.42 16.14 5.90
N ALA A 197 -2.29 16.45 7.19
CA ALA A 197 -2.25 15.44 8.25
C ALA A 197 -3.54 14.61 8.33
N TRP A 198 -4.71 15.25 8.29
CA TRP A 198 -5.99 14.53 8.30
C TRP A 198 -6.24 13.75 7.01
N SER A 199 -5.84 14.29 5.84
CA SER A 199 -5.86 13.56 4.57
C SER A 199 -4.97 12.32 4.62
N ALA A 200 -3.78 12.42 5.21
CA ALA A 200 -2.88 11.27 5.40
C ALA A 200 -3.50 10.21 6.33
N LEU A 201 -4.18 10.62 7.41
CA LEU A 201 -4.88 9.67 8.28
C LEU A 201 -5.94 8.91 7.49
N GLY A 202 -6.76 9.63 6.71
CA GLY A 202 -7.78 9.01 5.87
C GLY A 202 -7.21 7.97 4.91
N LEU A 203 -6.10 8.29 4.23
CA LEU A 203 -5.44 7.35 3.31
C LEU A 203 -4.80 6.15 4.01
N ILE A 204 -4.25 6.31 5.21
CA ILE A 204 -3.61 5.22 5.97
C ILE A 204 -4.65 4.25 6.56
N MET A 205 -5.86 4.75 6.84
CA MET A 205 -6.94 3.95 7.42
C MET A 205 -7.76 3.18 6.37
N MET A 206 -7.59 3.47 5.08
CA MET A 206 -8.21 2.75 3.95
C MET A 206 -7.41 1.50 3.60
#